data_AF-A0A646KHA4-F1
#
_entry.id   AF-A0A646KHA4-F1
#
_cell.length_a   1.000
_cell.length_b   1.000
_cell.length_c   1.000
_cell.angle_alpha   90.00
_cell.angle_beta   90.00
_cell.angle_gamma   90.00
#
_symmetry.space_group_name_H-M   'P 1'
#
loop_
_entity.id
_entity.type
_entity.pdbx_description
1 polymer ?
#
loop_
_entity_poly.entity_id
_entity_poly.type
_entity_poly.pdbx_seq_one_letter_code
_entity_poly.pdbx_strand_id
1 'polypeptide(L)'
;MRADRVFVYGATAGLIGDLLLGDPRHGHPVAAFGRAADAVERVLWRDHRGWGALHTAVCAGGAAAGAALLAQGAGRRPALSVALTAAATWTVVGGASLGREARAIGAALADGDVARARERLPHLCGR
;
A
#
# COMPACT_ATOMS: atom_id res chain seq x y z
N MET A 1 -18.85 14.72 -10.05
CA MET A 1 -18.82 15.80 -9.03
C MET A 1 -18.74 15.30 -7.59
N ARG A 2 -19.72 14.54 -7.06
CA ARG A 2 -19.66 14.08 -5.65
C ARG A 2 -18.55 13.04 -5.40
N ALA A 3 -18.38 12.08 -6.32
CA ALA A 3 -17.31 11.07 -6.23
C ALA A 3 -15.92 11.71 -6.29
N ASP A 4 -15.71 12.67 -7.20
CA ASP A 4 -14.43 13.38 -7.35
C ASP A 4 -14.04 14.12 -6.08
N ARG A 5 -15.00 14.78 -5.41
CA ARG A 5 -14.76 15.46 -4.12
C ARG A 5 -14.39 14.47 -3.01
N VAL A 6 -15.08 13.33 -2.93
CA VAL A 6 -14.75 12.28 -1.96
C VAL A 6 -13.33 11.77 -2.18
N PHE A 7 -12.96 11.51 -3.43
CA PHE A 7 -11.63 11.06 -3.77
C PHE A 7 -10.57 12.11 -3.42
N VAL A 8 -10.75 13.36 -3.83
CA VAL A 8 -9.80 14.44 -3.56
C VAL A 8 -9.61 14.63 -2.05
N TYR A 9 -10.69 14.77 -1.28
CA TYR A 9 -10.58 14.95 0.17
C TYR A 9 -9.97 13.73 0.86
N GLY A 10 -10.39 12.53 0.45
CA GLY A 10 -9.85 11.29 0.99
C GLY A 10 -8.37 11.13 0.69
N ALA A 11 -7.96 11.27 -0.57
CA ALA A 11 -6.57 11.13 -0.98
C ALA A 11 -5.66 12.18 -0.32
N THR A 12 -6.10 13.44 -0.25
CA THR A 12 -5.35 14.49 0.46
C THR A 12 -5.23 14.18 1.95
N ALA A 13 -6.33 13.78 2.61
CA ALA A 13 -6.30 13.43 4.02
C ALA A 13 -5.41 12.20 4.29
N GLY A 14 -5.45 11.19 3.41
CA GLY A 14 -4.59 10.00 3.49
C GLY A 14 -3.12 10.34 3.34
N LEU A 15 -2.76 11.24 2.41
CA LEU A 15 -1.40 11.72 2.23
C LEU A 15 -0.90 12.53 3.44
N ILE A 16 -1.73 13.42 3.98
CA ILE A 16 -1.41 14.15 5.21
C ILE A 16 -1.24 13.16 6.38
N GLY A 17 -2.12 12.18 6.49
CA GLY A 17 -2.04 11.11 7.47
C GLY A 17 -0.72 10.33 7.37
N ASP A 18 -0.29 10.00 6.15
CA ASP A 18 0.99 9.33 5.90
C ASP A 18 2.17 10.17 6.37
N LEU A 19 2.18 11.47 6.07
CA LEU A 19 3.23 12.37 6.51
C LEU A 19 3.31 12.51 8.04
N LEU A 20 2.17 12.52 8.73
CA LEU A 20 2.09 12.72 10.18
C LEU A 20 2.33 11.44 10.98
N LEU A 21 1.71 10.33 10.57
CA LEU A 21 1.69 9.07 11.30
C LEU A 21 2.78 8.10 10.80
N GLY A 22 3.17 8.22 9.53
CA GLY A 22 4.02 7.25 8.84
C GLY A 22 3.38 5.86 8.74
N ASP A 23 4.17 4.89 8.26
CA ASP A 23 3.75 3.50 8.24
C ASP A 23 3.66 2.91 9.65
N PRO A 24 2.57 2.17 9.99
CA PRO A 24 2.47 1.44 11.24
C PRO A 24 3.57 0.40 11.34
N ARG A 25 4.30 0.42 12.47
CA ARG A 25 5.40 -0.51 12.77
C ARG A 25 4.98 -1.98 12.81
N HIS A 26 3.71 -2.26 13.13
CA HIS A 26 3.16 -3.61 13.22
C HIS A 26 1.80 -3.69 12.52
N GLY A 27 1.57 -4.77 11.78
CA GLY A 27 0.25 -5.08 11.22
C GLY A 27 -0.18 -4.20 10.04
N HIS A 28 0.76 -3.69 9.24
CA HIS A 28 0.44 -2.90 8.05
C HIS A 28 -0.56 -3.65 7.14
N PRO A 29 -1.65 -3.03 6.67
CA PRO A 29 -2.67 -3.71 5.85
C PRO A 29 -2.08 -4.39 4.61
N VAL A 30 -1.07 -3.77 3.98
CA VAL A 30 -0.31 -4.37 2.87
C VAL A 30 0.46 -5.62 3.29
N ALA A 31 0.99 -5.68 4.51
CA ALA A 31 1.66 -6.89 5.02
C ALA A 31 0.65 -8.00 5.34
N ALA A 32 -0.57 -7.66 5.77
CA ALA A 32 -1.65 -8.64 5.90
C ALA A 32 -2.08 -9.18 4.53
N PHE A 33 -2.22 -8.31 3.53
CA PHE A 33 -2.49 -8.71 2.14
C PHE A 33 -1.39 -9.62 1.58
N GLY A 34 -0.12 -9.24 1.76
CA GLY A 34 1.02 -10.04 1.29
C GLY A 34 1.06 -11.43 1.92
N ARG A 35 0.78 -11.56 3.23
CA ARG A 35 0.67 -12.86 3.90
C ARG A 35 -0.50 -13.70 3.37
N ALA A 36 -1.63 -13.07 3.06
CA ALA A 36 -2.77 -13.76 2.46
C ALA A 36 -2.46 -14.20 1.02
N ALA A 37 -1.84 -13.34 0.22
CA ALA A 37 -1.39 -13.67 -1.13
C ALA A 37 -0.40 -14.83 -1.12
N ASP A 38 0.62 -14.80 -0.27
CA ASP A 38 1.60 -15.88 -0.11
C ASP A 38 0.95 -17.20 0.34
N ALA A 39 -0.06 -17.14 1.21
CA ALA A 39 -0.85 -18.33 1.56
C ALA A 39 -1.65 -18.90 0.37
N VAL A 40 -2.25 -18.04 -0.45
CA VAL A 40 -2.94 -18.43 -1.68
C VAL A 40 -1.93 -19.02 -2.66
N GLU A 41 -0.75 -18.41 -2.80
CA GLU A 41 0.32 -18.90 -3.67
C GLU A 41 0.74 -20.31 -3.28
N ARG A 42 1.02 -20.59 -2.00
CA ARG A 42 1.41 -21.95 -1.55
C ARG A 42 0.39 -23.03 -1.91
N VAL A 43 -0.88 -22.69 -2.05
CA VAL A 43 -1.95 -23.64 -2.41
C VAL A 43 -2.14 -23.74 -3.93
N LEU A 44 -2.00 -22.62 -4.65
CA LEU A 44 -2.26 -22.55 -6.08
C LEU A 44 -1.01 -22.80 -6.94
N TRP A 45 0.19 -22.71 -6.37
CA TRP A 45 1.45 -22.74 -7.12
C TRP A 45 1.58 -24.03 -7.93
N ARG A 46 1.72 -23.86 -9.24
CA ARG A 46 1.99 -24.89 -10.24
C ARG A 46 2.75 -24.23 -11.37
N ASP A 47 3.61 -25.01 -12.03
CA ASP A 47 4.38 -24.55 -13.20
C ASP A 47 3.50 -24.45 -14.46
N HIS A 48 2.50 -23.56 -14.41
CA HIS A 48 1.56 -23.31 -15.49
C HIS A 48 0.94 -21.92 -15.35
N ARG A 49 0.94 -21.15 -16.45
CA ARG A 49 0.51 -19.74 -16.47
C ARG A 49 -0.93 -19.51 -15.99
N GLY A 50 -1.82 -20.48 -16.20
CA GLY A 50 -3.21 -20.41 -15.75
C GLY A 50 -3.36 -20.30 -14.22
N TRP A 51 -2.46 -20.91 -13.44
CA TRP A 51 -2.50 -20.79 -11.98
C TRP A 51 -1.98 -19.44 -11.51
N GLY A 52 -1.00 -18.86 -12.21
CA GLY A 52 -0.59 -17.47 -11.99
C GLY A 52 -1.74 -16.48 -12.29
N ALA A 53 -2.48 -16.70 -13.38
CA ALA A 53 -3.66 -15.90 -13.70
C ALA A 53 -4.75 -16.03 -12.61
N LEU A 54 -5.02 -17.25 -12.13
CA LEU A 54 -5.98 -17.49 -11.05
C LEU A 54 -5.53 -16.82 -9.75
N HIS A 55 -4.27 -16.96 -9.36
CA HIS A 55 -3.72 -16.31 -8.18
C HIS A 55 -3.89 -14.78 -8.25
N THR A 56 -3.61 -14.20 -9.42
CA THR A 56 -3.77 -12.75 -9.66
C THR A 56 -5.23 -12.35 -9.56
N ALA A 57 -6.14 -13.12 -10.18
CA ALA A 57 -7.57 -12.87 -10.13
C ALA A 57 -8.13 -12.96 -8.70
N VAL A 58 -7.67 -13.92 -7.90
CA VAL A 58 -8.06 -14.06 -6.49
C VAL A 58 -7.55 -12.87 -5.66
N CYS A 59 -6.29 -12.48 -5.82
CA CYS A 59 -5.71 -11.39 -5.05
C CYS A 59 -6.31 -10.03 -5.41
N ALA A 60 -6.29 -9.67 -6.71
CA ALA A 60 -6.83 -8.40 -7.19
C ALA A 60 -8.35 -8.35 -7.06
N GLY A 61 -9.03 -9.44 -7.43
CA GLY A 61 -10.48 -9.56 -7.31
C GLY A 61 -10.95 -9.52 -5.86
N GLY A 62 -10.24 -10.19 -4.94
CA GLY A 62 -10.53 -10.14 -3.51
C GLY A 62 -10.38 -8.73 -2.92
N ALA A 63 -9.30 -8.03 -3.28
CA ALA A 63 -9.09 -6.64 -2.86
C ALA A 63 -10.17 -5.70 -3.42
N ALA A 64 -10.50 -5.83 -4.71
CA ALA A 64 -11.53 -5.02 -5.37
C ALA A 64 -12.93 -5.31 -4.80
N ALA A 65 -13.27 -6.57 -4.57
CA ALA A 65 -14.53 -6.97 -3.97
C ALA A 65 -14.66 -6.45 -2.53
N GLY A 66 -13.59 -6.56 -1.73
CA GLY A 66 -13.55 -6.00 -0.38
C GLY A 66 -13.76 -4.50 -0.37
N ALA A 67 -13.09 -3.77 -1.27
CA ALA A 67 -13.29 -2.33 -1.42
C ALA A 67 -14.73 -1.97 -1.84
N ALA A 68 -15.31 -2.73 -2.78
CA ALA A 68 -16.69 -2.54 -3.21
C ALA A 68 -17.70 -2.79 -2.07
N LEU A 69 -17.50 -3.82 -1.25
CA LEU A 69 -18.34 -4.12 -0.09
C LEU A 69 -18.25 -3.01 0.97
N LEU A 70 -17.05 -2.49 1.25
CA LEU A 70 -16.87 -1.34 2.16
C LEU A 70 -17.55 -0.07 1.62
N ALA A 71 -17.44 0.18 0.32
CA ALA A 71 -18.11 1.30 -0.33
C ALA A 71 -19.64 1.18 -0.26
N GLN A 72 -20.19 -0.03 -0.47
CA GLN A 72 -21.61 -0.30 -0.32
C GLN A 72 -22.08 -0.07 1.13
N GLY A 73 -21.31 -0.57 2.11
CA GLY A 73 -21.60 -0.37 3.54
C GLY A 73 -21.54 1.09 3.98
N ALA A 74 -20.73 1.92 3.32
CA ALA A 74 -20.71 3.36 3.58
C ALA A 74 -22.00 4.08 3.15
N GLY A 75 -22.75 3.50 2.20
CA GLY A 75 -24.03 4.01 1.72
C GLY A 75 -23.96 5.47 1.29
N ARG A 76 -24.88 6.30 1.79
CA ARG A 76 -24.94 7.74 1.48
C ARG A 76 -24.14 8.63 2.45
N ARG A 77 -23.25 8.07 3.26
CA ARG A 77 -22.48 8.82 4.29
C ARG A 77 -21.15 9.32 3.71
N PRO A 78 -21.07 10.59 3.24
CA PRO A 78 -19.87 11.07 2.53
C PRO A 78 -18.62 11.06 3.41
N ALA A 79 -18.76 11.31 4.72
CA ALA A 79 -17.63 11.29 5.65
C ALA A 79 -17.00 9.90 5.76
N LEU A 80 -17.80 8.83 5.75
CA LEU A 80 -17.30 7.47 5.80
C LEU A 80 -16.61 7.09 4.49
N SER A 81 -17.14 7.51 3.34
CA SER A 81 -16.47 7.32 2.06
C SER A 81 -15.12 8.05 2.00
N VAL A 82 -15.05 9.29 2.49
CA VAL A 82 -13.78 10.05 2.59
C VAL A 82 -12.79 9.34 3.52
N ALA A 83 -13.25 8.86 4.68
CA ALA A 83 -12.40 8.13 5.62
C ALA A 83 -11.87 6.81 5.04
N LEU A 84 -12.71 6.06 4.31
CA LEU A 84 -12.31 4.84 3.61
C LEU A 84 -11.28 5.14 2.52
N THR A 85 -11.49 6.18 1.72
CA THR A 85 -10.49 6.60 0.72
C THR A 85 -9.20 7.06 1.39
N ALA A 86 -9.27 7.83 2.47
CA ALA A 86 -8.09 8.27 3.21
C ALA A 86 -7.30 7.10 3.79
N ALA A 87 -7.98 6.14 4.41
CA ALA A 87 -7.36 4.92 4.90
C ALA A 87 -6.73 4.11 3.76
N ALA A 88 -7.44 3.92 2.64
CA ALA A 88 -6.91 3.23 1.48
C ALA A 88 -5.65 3.94 0.95
N THR A 89 -5.70 5.26 0.71
CA THR A 89 -4.56 6.05 0.25
C THR A 89 -3.38 5.97 1.22
N TRP A 90 -3.61 6.13 2.52
CA TRP A 90 -2.57 5.98 3.54
C TRP A 90 -1.88 4.62 3.45
N THR A 91 -2.66 3.53 3.27
CA THR A 91 -2.08 2.18 3.18
C THR A 91 -1.31 1.89 1.89
N VAL A 92 -1.55 2.58 0.78
CA VAL A 92 -0.84 2.29 -0.48
C VAL A 92 0.30 3.26 -0.77
N VAL A 93 0.31 4.45 -0.18
CA VAL A 93 1.32 5.47 -0.47
C VAL A 93 2.65 5.19 0.24
N GLY A 94 2.64 4.95 1.56
CA GLY A 94 3.86 4.69 2.36
C GLY A 94 5.00 5.71 2.17
N GLY A 95 4.65 6.94 1.80
CA GLY A 95 5.57 7.95 1.28
C GLY A 95 6.50 8.49 2.36
N ALA A 96 6.03 8.58 3.60
CA ALA A 96 6.85 8.99 4.73
C ALA A 96 7.99 7.99 5.02
N SER A 97 7.75 6.69 4.82
CA SER A 97 8.76 5.65 4.98
C SER A 97 9.78 5.68 3.84
N LEU A 98 9.29 5.72 2.59
CA LEU A 98 10.14 5.85 1.39
C LEU A 98 11.01 7.12 1.45
N GLY A 99 10.44 8.24 1.89
CA GLY A 99 11.16 9.50 2.03
C GLY A 99 12.25 9.46 3.09
N ARG A 100 12.11 8.66 4.16
CA ARG A 100 13.17 8.45 5.15
C ARG A 100 14.34 7.67 4.56
N GLU A 101 14.07 6.57 3.85
CA GLU A 101 15.14 5.77 3.27
C GLU A 101 15.82 6.47 2.10
N ALA A 102 15.07 7.21 1.28
CA ALA A 102 15.64 8.06 0.23
C ALA A 102 16.62 9.09 0.81
N ARG A 103 16.24 9.74 1.93
CA ARG A 103 17.13 10.70 2.62
C ARG A 103 18.35 10.03 3.23
N ALA A 104 18.21 8.83 3.80
CA ALA A 104 19.34 8.08 4.35
C ALA A 104 20.35 7.66 3.27
N ILE A 105 19.87 7.26 2.09
CA ILE A 105 20.71 6.98 0.92
C ILE A 105 21.38 8.25 0.43
N GLY A 106 20.63 9.35 0.31
CA GLY A 106 21.17 10.65 -0.11
C GLY A 106 22.27 11.16 0.81
N ALA A 107 22.13 11.00 2.13
CA ALA A 107 23.17 11.33 3.10
C ALA A 107 24.43 10.48 2.92
N ALA A 108 24.29 9.16 2.76
CA ALA A 108 25.44 8.28 2.52
C ALA A 108 26.19 8.63 1.22
N LEU A 109 25.46 9.01 0.17
CA LEU A 109 26.06 9.48 -1.08
C LEU A 109 26.77 10.82 -0.93
N ALA A 110 26.20 11.76 -0.17
CA ALA A 110 26.82 13.05 0.12
C ALA A 110 28.14 12.90 0.90
N ASP A 111 28.22 11.89 1.76
CA ASP A 111 29.43 11.53 2.52
C ASP A 111 30.43 10.68 1.71
N GLY A 112 30.12 10.34 0.45
CA GLY A 112 30.95 9.49 -0.42
C GLY A 112 30.91 7.99 -0.12
N ASP A 113 30.06 7.55 0.81
CA ASP A 113 29.91 6.16 1.23
C ASP A 113 28.91 5.39 0.34
N VAL A 114 29.41 5.00 -0.84
CA VAL A 114 28.63 4.24 -1.84
C VAL A 114 28.27 2.84 -1.33
N ALA A 115 29.08 2.24 -0.46
CA ALA A 115 28.81 0.91 0.09
C ALA A 115 27.54 0.95 0.96
N ARG A 116 27.46 1.92 1.88
CA ARG A 116 26.30 2.14 2.72
C ARG A 116 25.05 2.52 1.93
N ALA A 117 25.19 3.31 0.87
CA ALA A 117 24.07 3.61 -0.03
C ALA A 117 23.52 2.34 -0.71
N ARG A 118 24.40 1.40 -1.09
CA ARG A 118 24.01 0.12 -1.70
C ARG A 118 23.32 -0.83 -0.72
N GLU A 119 23.78 -0.90 0.52
CA GLU A 119 23.11 -1.72 1.56
C GLU A 119 21.69 -1.23 1.85
N ARG A 120 21.43 0.07 1.66
CA ARG A 120 20.13 0.70 1.90
C ARG A 120 19.15 0.56 0.73
N LEU A 121 19.64 0.37 -0.49
CA LEU A 121 18.81 0.28 -1.71
C LEU A 121 17.66 -0.75 -1.65
N PRO A 122 17.88 -1.99 -1.12
CA PRO A 122 16.80 -2.97 -0.99
C PRO A 122 15.61 -2.41 -0.20
N HIS A 123 15.86 -1.71 0.91
CA HIS A 123 14.82 -1.12 1.75
C HIS A 123 13.89 -0.13 1.02
N LEU A 124 14.31 0.39 -0.15
CA LEU A 124 13.54 1.33 -0.97
C LEU A 124 12.75 0.64 -2.09
N CYS A 125 13.28 -0.45 -2.67
CA CYS A 125 12.67 -1.18 -3.78
C CYS A 125 11.90 -2.45 -3.36
N GLY A 126 12.06 -2.89 -2.10
CA GLY A 126 11.41 -4.08 -1.56
C GLY A 126 12.27 -4.73 -0.47
N ARG A 127 11.62 -5.13 0.63
CA ARG A 127 12.24 -5.98 1.66
C ARG A 127 12.72 -7.31 1.10
#